data_AF-A0A1E3VXF9-F1
#
_entry.id   AF-A0A1E3VXF9-F1
#
_cell.length_a   1.000
_cell.length_b   1.000
_cell.length_c   1.000
_cell.angle_alpha   90.00
_cell.angle_beta   90.00
_cell.angle_gamma   90.00
#
_symmetry.space_group_name_H-M   'P 1'
#
loop_
_entity.id
_entity.type
_entity.pdbx_description
1 polymer ?
#
loop_
_entity_poly.entity_id
_entity_poly.type
_entity_poly.pdbx_seq_one_letter_code
_entity_poly.pdbx_strand_id
1 'polypeptide(L)' 'MDWWNVLEYGAWAVSFCVLAWMLFDAIQTNRDYSEDLLTSSREGELEGISEKHDISDVHKTPKGG' A
#
# COMPACT_ATOMS: atom_id res chain seq x y z
N MET A 1 15.03 -37.48 22.23
CA MET A 1 14.46 -36.44 21.35
C MET A 1 12.97 -36.66 21.42
N ASP A 2 12.28 -35.76 22.11
CA ASP A 2 10.91 -36.02 22.53
C ASP A 2 9.95 -35.36 21.55
N TRP A 3 8.69 -35.80 21.55
CA TRP A 3 7.66 -35.31 20.63
C TRP A 3 7.55 -33.78 20.63
N TRP A 4 7.71 -33.15 21.80
CA TRP A 4 7.72 -31.69 21.91
C TRP A 4 8.89 -31.03 21.17
N ASN A 5 10.09 -31.61 21.21
CA ASN A 5 11.25 -31.03 20.52
C ASN A 5 11.03 -31.01 19.00
N VAL A 6 10.42 -32.06 18.45
CA VAL A 6 10.10 -32.12 17.00
C VAL A 6 9.09 -31.01 16.63
N LEU A 7 8.07 -30.82 17.45
CA LEU A 7 7.09 -29.74 17.27
C LEU A 7 7.73 -28.34 17.41
N GLU A 8 8.63 -28.16 18.36
CA GLU A 8 9.35 -26.91 18.57
C GLU A 8 10.22 -26.54 17.36
N TYR A 9 11.01 -27.50 16.85
CA TYR A 9 11.79 -27.28 15.63
C TYR A 9 10.90 -27.02 14.41
N GLY A 10 9.77 -27.71 14.30
CA GLY A 10 8.77 -27.45 13.26
C GLY A 10 8.22 -26.03 13.33
N ALA A 11 7.83 -25.56 14.53
CA ALA A 11 7.32 -24.22 14.74
C ALA A 11 8.39 -23.15 14.42
N TRP A 12 9.63 -23.38 14.84
CA TRP A 12 10.76 -22.50 14.51
C TRP A 12 11.03 -22.42 13.01
N ALA A 13 10.99 -23.56 12.31
CA ALA A 13 11.17 -23.60 10.87
C ALA A 13 10.06 -22.81 10.14
N VAL A 14 8.80 -23.00 10.55
CA VAL A 14 7.66 -22.26 9.99
C VAL A 14 7.79 -20.76 10.25
N SER A 15 8.18 -20.36 11.45
CA SER A 15 8.43 -18.95 11.80
C SER A 15 9.49 -18.32 10.87
N PHE A 16 10.60 -19.02 10.64
CA PHE A 16 11.63 -18.58 9.71
C PHE A 16 11.12 -18.45 8.27
N CYS A 17 10.33 -19.41 7.80
CA CYS A 17 9.73 -19.34 6.46
C CYS A 17 8.80 -18.13 6.31
N VAL A 18 7.98 -17.84 7.32
CA VAL A 18 7.08 -16.69 7.31
C VAL A 18 7.88 -15.38 7.31
N LEU A 19 8.90 -15.27 8.16
CA LEU A 19 9.75 -14.08 8.21
C LEU A 19 10.50 -13.86 6.90
N ALA A 20 11.03 -14.92 6.30
CA ALA A 20 11.70 -14.85 5.00
C ALA A 20 10.74 -14.40 3.89
N TRP A 21 9.50 -14.88 3.90
CA TRP A 21 8.48 -14.44 2.95
C TRP A 21 8.15 -12.96 3.15
N MET A 22 7.88 -12.51 4.38
CA MET A 22 7.61 -11.10 4.65
C MET A 22 8.75 -10.19 4.18
N LEU A 23 10.00 -10.60 4.39
CA LEU A 23 11.16 -9.84 3.94
C LEU A 23 11.26 -9.80 2.40
N PHE A 24 11.02 -10.94 1.73
CA PHE A 24 11.00 -10.99 0.28
C PHE A 24 9.92 -10.08 -0.31
N ASP A 25 8.72 -10.13 0.25
CA ASP A 25 7.58 -9.30 -0.15
C ASP A 25 7.86 -7.81 0.04
N ALA A 26 8.44 -7.43 1.18
CA ALA A 26 8.85 -6.06 1.45
C ALA A 26 9.91 -5.56 0.45
N ILE A 27 10.92 -6.39 0.16
CA ILE A 27 11.97 -6.05 -0.83
C ILE A 27 11.37 -5.92 -2.24
N GLN A 28 10.47 -6.83 -2.62
CA GLN A 28 9.81 -6.80 -3.92
C GLN A 28 8.94 -5.54 -4.06
N THR A 29 8.10 -5.24 -3.07
CA THR A 29 7.27 -4.04 -3.02
C THR A 29 8.11 -2.77 -3.14
N ASN A 30 9.23 -2.69 -2.43
CA ASN A 30 10.14 -1.54 -2.50
C ASN A 30 10.85 -1.39 -3.86
N ARG A 31 10.96 -2.47 -4.64
CA ARG A 31 11.54 -2.43 -5.99
C ARG A 31 10.53 -2.06 -7.07
N ASP A 32 9.30 -2.56 -6.92
CA ASP A 32 8.25 -2.39 -7.94
C ASP A 32 7.56 -1.02 -7.83
N TYR A 33 7.56 -0.41 -6.64
CA TYR A 33 6.97 0.91 -6.41
C TYR A 33 8.04 1.92 -5.97
N SER A 34 8.01 3.11 -6.57
CA SER A 34 8.90 4.20 -6.15
C SER A 34 8.51 4.70 -4.75
N GLU A 35 9.50 5.04 -3.92
CA GLU A 35 9.31 5.64 -2.58
C GLU A 35 8.31 6.79 -2.57
N ASP A 36 8.34 7.62 -3.61
CA ASP A 36 7.41 8.75 -3.80
C ASP A 36 5.94 8.30 -3.89
N LEU A 37 5.67 7.13 -4.46
CA LEU A 37 4.33 6.53 -4.52
C LEU A 37 3.94 5.85 -3.20
N LEU A 38 4.87 5.14 -2.54
CA LEU A 38 4.61 4.47 -1.26
C LEU A 38 4.42 5.44 -0.09
N THR A 39 5.05 6.61 -0.16
CA THR A 39 4.91 7.70 0.82
C THR A 39 3.92 8.78 0.39
N SER A 40 3.45 8.76 -0.88
CA SER A 40 2.33 9.59 -1.29
C SER A 40 1.07 9.15 -0.56
N SER A 41 0.56 10.02 0.31
CA SER A 41 -0.79 9.89 0.89
C SER A 41 -1.82 10.12 -0.22
N ARG A 42 -2.04 9.10 -1.08
CA ARG A 42 -3.02 9.16 -2.18
C ARG A 42 -4.47 9.04 -1.71
N GLU A 43 -4.74 9.25 -0.41
CA GLU A 43 -6.10 9.52 0.07
C GLU A 43 -6.63 10.87 -0.46
N GLY A 44 -5.77 11.84 -0.79
CA GLY A 44 -6.20 13.17 -1.25
C GLY A 44 -6.14 13.44 -2.76
N GLU A 45 -5.46 12.60 -3.55
CA GLU A 45 -5.27 12.87 -4.99
C GLU A 45 -6.55 12.66 -5.81
N LEU A 46 -7.35 11.65 -5.44
CA LEU A 46 -8.63 11.35 -6.08
C LEU A 46 -9.71 12.40 -5.72
N GLU A 47 -9.70 12.89 -4.48
CA GLU A 47 -10.61 13.94 -4.01
C GLU A 47 -10.35 15.30 -4.68
N GLY A 48 -9.08 15.67 -4.90
CA GLY A 48 -8.73 16.94 -5.58
C GLY A 48 -9.10 17.00 -7.06
N ILE A 49 -9.24 15.84 -7.73
CA ILE A 49 -9.76 15.76 -9.10
C ILE A 49 -11.29 15.87 -9.11
N SER A 50 -11.97 15.28 -8.12
CA SER A 50 -13.43 15.38 -7.97
C SER A 50 -13.89 16.79 -7.58
N GLU A 51 -13.14 17.50 -6.72
CA GLU A 51 -13.47 18.87 -6.30
C GLU A 51 -13.34 19.89 -7.44
N LYS A 52 -12.32 19.74 -8.31
CA LYS A 52 -12.12 20.62 -9.47
C LYS A 52 -13.25 20.51 -10.51
N HIS A 53 -13.90 19.35 -10.62
CA HIS A 53 -14.99 19.15 -11.58
C HIS A 53 -16.28 19.86 -11.13
N ASP A 54 -16.55 19.95 -9.82
CA ASP A 54 -17.72 20.65 -9.27
C ASP A 54 -17.57 22.19 -9.37
N ILE A 55 -16.37 22.71 -9.11
CA ILE A 55 -16.09 24.15 -9.15
C ILE A 55 -16.11 24.71 -10.58
N SER A 56 -15.69 23.93 -11.59
CA SER A 56 -15.67 24.36 -12.99
C SER A 56 -17.06 24.53 -13.61
N ASP A 57 -18.06 23.83 -13.07
CA ASP A 57 -19.46 23.94 -13.54
C ASP A 57 -20.18 25.16 -12.93
N VAL A 58 -19.76 25.64 -11.76
CA VAL A 58 -20.36 26.83 -11.11
C VAL A 58 -19.91 28.15 -11.77
N HIS A 59 -18.69 28.24 -12.29
CA HIS A 59 -18.17 29.49 -12.87
C HIS A 59 -18.56 29.71 -14.35
N LYS A 60 -19.33 28.79 -14.96
CA LYS A 60 -19.79 28.94 -16.36
C LYS A 60 -21.18 29.56 -16.47
N THR A 61 -21.47 30.61 -15.69
CA THR A 61 -22.56 31.53 -16.07
C THR A 61 -22.02 32.54 -17.08
N PRO A 62 -22.56 32.59 -18.31
CA PRO A 62 -22.08 33.52 -19.34
C PRO A 62 -22.35 34.97 -18.90
N LYS A 63 -21.29 35.78 -18.83
CA LYS A 63 -21.42 37.23 -19.01
C LYS A 63 -21.88 37.47 -20.44
N GLY A 64 -23.15 37.83 -20.62
CA GLY A 64 -23.68 38.26 -21.91
C GLY A 64 -25.13 38.71 -21.79
N GLY A 65 -25.32 40.03 -21.86
CA GLY A 65 -26.62 40.73 -21.82
C GLY A 65 -26.47 42.13 -21.26
#